data_AF-A0A849DW24-F1
#
_entry.id   AF-A0A849DW24-F1
#
_cell.length_a   1.000
_cell.length_b   1.000
_cell.length_c   1.000
_cell.angle_alpha   90.00
_cell.angle_beta   90.00
_cell.angle_gamma   90.00
#
_symmetry.space_group_name_H-M   'P 1'
#
loop_
_entity.id
_entity.type
_entity.pdbx_description
1 polymer ?
#
loop_
_entity_poly.entity_id
_entity_poly.type
_entity_poly.pdbx_seq_one_letter_code
_entity_poly.pdbx_strand_id
1 'polypeptide(L)'
;MIKNLDINALERMRERFNRLYGPREVEHLIERMVATIGRYGVGLAGFRQAKMWDETTAILITYGDMVQHEDEPPLAVLKRFTDRYLVGAIDTVHILPFYPYSSDDGFSVIDYRAVDPKLGRWTDVQNLGSSFRLMFDLVLNHCSRKSKWFSAYTSNIAPYRDYFITVDPEIDLSAVTRPRNLPLLTPVHTRHGDEHVWTTFSDDQIDLDFSNPDVLFDFLDILLFYIANGAT
;
A
#
# COMPACT_ATOMS: atom_id res chain seq x y z
N MET A 1 -3.06 -4.16 27.09
CA MET A 1 -2.29 -3.03 27.68
C MET A 1 -0.97 -2.96 26.93
N ILE A 2 -0.86 -2.09 25.92
CA ILE A 2 0.32 -1.96 25.04
C ILE A 2 1.42 -1.30 25.87
N LYS A 3 2.39 -2.08 26.36
CA LYS A 3 3.29 -1.62 27.42
C LYS A 3 4.48 -0.75 26.95
N ASN A 4 4.75 -0.60 25.65
CA ASN A 4 5.97 0.08 25.18
C ASN A 4 5.77 0.89 23.88
N LEU A 5 4.82 1.83 23.85
CA LEU A 5 4.85 2.87 22.79
C LEU A 5 5.80 3.98 23.23
N ASP A 6 6.83 4.25 22.43
CA ASP A 6 7.78 5.34 22.66
C ASP A 6 7.02 6.67 22.71
N ILE A 7 7.10 7.36 23.85
CA ILE A 7 6.46 8.67 24.07
C ILE A 7 6.87 9.66 22.99
N ASN A 8 8.14 9.65 22.57
CA ASN A 8 8.62 10.54 21.52
C ASN A 8 7.97 10.23 20.16
N ALA A 9 7.67 8.96 19.88
CA ALA A 9 6.97 8.57 18.67
C ALA A 9 5.51 9.05 18.69
N LEU A 10 4.84 8.94 19.84
CA LEU A 10 3.47 9.45 20.03
C LEU A 10 3.42 10.97 19.84
N GLU A 11 4.34 11.73 20.41
CA GLU A 11 4.40 13.18 20.21
C GLU A 11 4.64 13.57 18.74
N ARG A 12 5.56 12.88 18.05
CA ARG A 12 5.74 13.10 16.60
C ARG A 12 4.50 12.77 15.79
N MET A 13 3.73 11.75 16.17
CA MET A 13 2.46 11.42 15.52
C MET A 13 1.42 12.52 15.79
N ARG A 14 1.34 13.04 17.02
CA ARG A 14 0.44 14.16 17.38
C ARG A 14 0.69 15.39 16.52
N GLU A 15 1.94 15.80 16.40
CA GLU A 15 2.34 16.95 15.58
C GLU A 15 1.94 16.76 14.10
N ARG A 16 2.14 15.55 13.56
CA ARG A 16 1.80 15.24 12.17
C ARG A 16 0.29 15.22 11.93
N PHE A 17 -0.48 14.58 12.81
CA PHE A 17 -1.94 14.58 12.71
C PHE A 17 -2.52 15.99 12.86
N ASN A 18 -1.99 16.79 13.78
CA ASN A 18 -2.42 18.18 13.94
C ASN A 18 -2.18 19.00 12.66
N ARG A 19 -1.01 18.81 12.02
CA ARG A 19 -0.67 19.50 10.78
C ARG A 19 -1.58 19.11 9.61
N LEU A 20 -2.02 17.85 9.54
CA LEU A 20 -2.81 17.33 8.43
C LEU A 20 -4.31 17.55 8.60
N TYR A 21 -4.84 17.28 9.79
CA TYR A 21 -6.29 17.20 10.06
C TYR A 21 -6.79 18.23 11.08
N GLY A 22 -5.87 19.01 11.65
CA GLY A 22 -6.19 20.05 12.63
C GLY A 22 -6.35 19.52 14.07
N PRO A 23 -6.35 20.43 15.06
CA PRO A 23 -6.23 20.09 16.48
C PRO A 23 -7.44 19.34 17.05
N ARG A 24 -8.61 19.43 16.40
CA ARG A 24 -9.84 18.79 16.87
C ARG A 24 -9.83 17.27 16.69
N GLU A 25 -9.09 16.78 15.69
CA GLU A 25 -9.05 15.35 15.35
C GLU A 25 -7.91 14.61 16.09
N VAL A 26 -6.90 15.32 16.56
CA VAL A 26 -5.61 14.73 17.01
C VAL A 26 -5.77 13.62 18.05
N GLU A 27 -6.52 13.87 19.13
CA GLU A 27 -6.68 12.86 20.19
C GLU A 27 -7.36 11.59 19.67
N HIS A 28 -8.41 11.77 18.87
CA HIS A 28 -9.14 10.65 18.27
C HIS A 28 -8.24 9.84 17.32
N LEU A 29 -7.46 10.49 16.47
CA LEU A 29 -6.53 9.83 15.56
C LEU A 29 -5.40 9.12 16.31
N ILE A 30 -4.89 9.70 17.41
CA ILE A 30 -3.90 9.02 18.24
C ILE A 30 -4.48 7.76 18.87
N GLU A 31 -5.68 7.82 19.46
CA GLU A 31 -6.35 6.64 20.02
C GLU A 31 -6.54 5.55 18.96
N ARG A 32 -7.02 5.93 17.77
CA ARG A 32 -7.17 5.01 16.63
C ARG A 32 -5.84 4.40 16.21
N MET A 33 -4.76 5.18 16.19
CA MET A 33 -3.42 4.68 15.83
C MET A 33 -2.91 3.68 16.87
N VAL A 34 -3.06 3.98 18.17
CA VAL A 34 -2.68 3.07 19.25
C VAL A 34 -3.46 1.75 19.14
N ALA A 35 -4.77 1.81 18.85
CA ALA A 35 -5.58 0.62 18.63
C ALA A 35 -5.13 -0.18 17.40
N THR A 36 -4.77 0.50 16.31
CA THR A 36 -4.30 -0.13 15.06
C THR A 36 -2.96 -0.82 15.27
N ILE A 37 -1.99 -0.17 15.93
CA ILE A 37 -0.72 -0.79 16.32
C ILE A 37 -0.95 -2.01 17.23
N GLY A 38 -1.86 -1.88 18.19
CA GLY A 38 -2.23 -2.95 19.11
C GLY A 38 -2.76 -4.20 18.42
N ARG A 39 -3.50 -4.06 17.31
CA ARG A 39 -4.05 -5.16 16.52
C ARG A 39 -2.99 -6.08 15.95
N TYR A 40 -1.88 -5.53 15.48
CA TYR A 40 -0.79 -6.28 14.85
C TYR A 40 0.32 -6.67 15.83
N GLY A 41 0.27 -6.18 17.07
CA GLY A 41 1.31 -6.45 18.07
C GLY A 41 2.67 -5.84 17.74
N VAL A 42 2.71 -4.89 16.80
CA VAL A 42 3.95 -4.20 16.39
C VAL A 42 4.50 -3.43 17.59
N GLY A 43 5.76 -3.69 17.94
CA GLY A 43 6.42 -3.13 19.14
C GLY A 43 6.35 -4.00 20.40
N LEU A 44 5.64 -5.14 20.41
CA LEU A 44 5.61 -6.07 21.55
C LEU A 44 6.90 -6.90 21.71
N ALA A 45 7.62 -7.16 20.62
CA ALA A 45 8.87 -7.92 20.64
C ALA A 45 10.12 -7.07 20.93
N GLY A 46 9.94 -5.78 21.28
CA GLY A 46 11.01 -4.80 21.31
C GLY A 46 11.39 -4.35 19.91
N PHE A 47 11.50 -3.05 19.70
CA PHE A 47 12.01 -2.51 18.44
C PHE A 47 13.50 -2.87 18.36
N ARG A 48 13.83 -3.98 17.71
CA ARG A 48 15.23 -4.29 17.41
C ARG A 48 15.60 -3.33 16.29
N GLN A 49 16.49 -2.38 16.56
CA GLN A 49 17.01 -1.48 15.54
C GLN A 49 17.52 -2.35 14.39
N ALA A 50 16.79 -2.35 13.28
CA ALA A 50 17.20 -3.11 12.11
C ALA A 50 18.57 -2.58 11.69
N LYS A 51 19.50 -3.47 11.32
CA LYS A 51 20.78 -3.04 10.74
C LYS A 51 20.43 -2.12 9.56
N MET A 52 20.88 -0.87 9.63
CA MET A 52 20.73 0.06 8.53
C MET A 52 21.50 -0.46 7.32
N TRP A 53 21.03 -0.15 6.12
CA TRP A 53 21.77 -0.47 4.91
C TRP A 53 23.10 0.27 4.90
N ASP A 54 24.12 -0.41 4.41
CA ASP A 54 25.48 0.07 4.21
C ASP A 54 25.93 -0.30 2.78
N GLU A 55 27.17 0.03 2.42
CA GLU A 55 27.73 -0.25 1.09
C GLU A 55 27.81 -1.75 0.75
N THR A 56 27.60 -2.63 1.73
CA THR A 56 27.61 -4.08 1.52
C THR A 56 26.22 -4.66 1.25
N THR A 57 25.17 -3.85 1.39
CA THR A 57 23.79 -4.30 1.20
C THR A 57 23.47 -4.46 -0.29
N ALA A 58 23.08 -5.67 -0.69
CA ALA A 58 22.64 -5.98 -2.04
C ALA A 58 21.13 -6.29 -2.10
N ILE A 59 20.42 -5.64 -3.02
CA ILE A 59 18.97 -5.76 -3.19
C ILE A 59 18.65 -6.31 -4.57
N LEU A 60 17.86 -7.38 -4.62
CA LEU A 60 17.24 -7.88 -5.84
C LEU A 60 15.86 -7.26 -6.00
N ILE A 61 15.62 -6.53 -7.08
CA ILE A 61 14.28 -6.06 -7.47
C ILE A 61 13.76 -7.01 -8.57
N THR A 62 12.60 -7.63 -8.35
CA THR A 62 12.06 -8.64 -9.27
C THR A 62 10.55 -8.68 -9.26
N TYR A 63 9.96 -9.06 -10.39
CA TYR A 63 8.56 -9.51 -10.42
C TYR A 63 8.44 -10.89 -9.79
N GLY A 64 7.28 -11.18 -9.20
CA GLY A 64 7.00 -12.48 -8.54
C GLY A 64 7.02 -13.67 -9.50
N ASP A 65 6.89 -13.42 -10.79
CA ASP A 65 6.86 -14.39 -11.89
C ASP A 65 8.07 -14.27 -12.84
N MET A 66 9.14 -13.60 -12.43
CA MET A 66 10.36 -13.50 -13.24
C MET A 66 10.99 -14.88 -13.56
N VAL A 67 10.84 -15.84 -12.65
CA VAL A 67 11.25 -17.23 -12.84
C VAL A 67 10.03 -18.14 -12.64
N GLN A 68 9.80 -19.03 -13.60
CA GLN A 68 8.60 -19.85 -13.64
C GLN A 68 8.96 -21.31 -13.94
N HIS A 69 8.09 -22.21 -13.51
CA HIS A 69 8.11 -23.61 -13.85
C HIS A 69 6.65 -24.05 -14.06
N GLU A 70 6.42 -24.94 -15.01
CA GLU A 70 5.08 -25.49 -15.23
C GLU A 70 4.57 -26.16 -13.94
N ASP A 71 3.29 -25.95 -13.64
CA ASP A 71 2.57 -26.54 -12.49
C ASP A 71 2.97 -26.07 -11.08
N GLU A 72 3.76 -25.01 -10.93
CA GLU A 72 4.10 -24.43 -9.62
C GLU A 72 3.73 -22.94 -9.53
N PRO A 73 3.26 -22.45 -8.36
CA PRO A 73 3.08 -21.02 -8.14
C PRO A 73 4.40 -20.25 -8.35
N PRO A 74 4.42 -19.18 -9.15
CA PRO A 74 5.65 -18.45 -9.47
C PRO A 74 6.46 -17.99 -8.24
N LEU A 75 5.80 -17.56 -7.16
CA LEU A 75 6.49 -17.18 -5.93
C LEU A 75 7.23 -18.34 -5.26
N ALA A 76 6.73 -19.57 -5.37
CA ALA A 76 7.41 -20.76 -4.86
C ALA A 76 8.64 -21.12 -5.73
N VAL A 77 8.53 -20.93 -7.05
CA VAL A 77 9.67 -21.11 -7.97
C VAL A 77 10.74 -20.06 -7.70
N LEU A 78 10.33 -18.80 -7.50
CA LEU A 78 11.23 -17.71 -7.11
C LEU A 78 11.97 -18.04 -5.82
N LYS A 79 11.26 -18.53 -4.79
CA LYS A 79 11.89 -18.98 -3.54
C LYS A 79 12.97 -20.03 -3.76
N ARG A 80 12.67 -21.08 -4.53
CA ARG A 80 13.63 -22.14 -4.82
C ARG A 80 14.85 -21.62 -5.58
N PHE A 81 14.63 -20.71 -6.53
CA PHE A 81 15.71 -20.08 -7.29
C PHE A 81 16.60 -19.22 -6.38
N THR A 82 16.01 -18.32 -5.60
CA THR A 82 16.78 -17.41 -4.73
C THR A 82 17.53 -18.17 -3.64
N ASP A 83 16.92 -19.19 -3.03
CA ASP A 83 17.60 -20.06 -2.06
C ASP A 83 18.83 -20.75 -2.66
N ARG A 84 18.69 -21.27 -3.88
CA ARG A 84 19.74 -22.06 -4.52
C ARG A 84 20.91 -21.22 -4.99
N TYR A 85 20.65 -20.00 -5.45
CA TYR A 85 21.64 -19.23 -6.19
C TYR A 85 22.06 -17.91 -5.54
N LEU A 86 21.25 -17.35 -4.63
CA LEU A 86 21.43 -15.96 -4.16
C LEU A 86 21.68 -15.83 -2.66
N VAL A 87 21.52 -16.90 -1.88
CA VAL A 87 21.87 -16.88 -0.44
C VAL A 87 23.35 -16.54 -0.27
N GLY A 88 23.62 -15.54 0.57
CA GLY A 88 24.97 -15.02 0.83
C GLY A 88 25.46 -13.99 -0.20
N ALA A 89 24.73 -13.76 -1.29
CA ALA A 89 25.02 -12.73 -2.29
C ALA A 89 24.02 -11.56 -2.25
N ILE A 90 22.77 -11.83 -1.86
CA ILE A 90 21.68 -10.83 -1.76
C ILE A 90 21.13 -10.82 -0.34
N ASP A 91 20.89 -9.63 0.20
CA ASP A 91 20.29 -9.43 1.52
C ASP A 91 18.76 -9.33 1.46
N THR A 92 18.26 -8.61 0.45
CA THR A 92 16.85 -8.21 0.36
C THR A 92 16.27 -8.54 -1.01
N VAL A 93 15.07 -9.09 -1.02
CA VAL A 93 14.25 -9.25 -2.22
C VAL A 93 13.12 -8.22 -2.17
N HIS A 94 13.17 -7.26 -3.08
CA HIS A 94 12.05 -6.38 -3.41
C HIS A 94 11.18 -7.07 -4.45
N ILE A 95 10.02 -7.55 -4.00
CA ILE A 95 8.99 -8.11 -4.89
C ILE A 95 8.13 -6.93 -5.37
N LEU A 96 8.20 -6.62 -6.66
CA LEU A 96 7.31 -5.66 -7.32
C LEU A 96 5.84 -6.06 -7.12
N PRO A 97 4.85 -5.16 -7.30
CA PRO A 97 3.51 -5.35 -6.78
C PRO A 97 2.91 -6.72 -7.15
N PHE A 98 2.67 -7.54 -6.12
CA PHE A 98 2.21 -8.93 -6.25
C PHE A 98 0.73 -9.09 -5.84
N TYR A 99 0.02 -7.97 -5.69
CA TYR A 99 -1.41 -7.92 -5.36
C TYR A 99 -2.23 -8.14 -6.63
N PRO A 100 -3.52 -8.56 -6.53
CA PRO A 100 -4.43 -8.48 -7.66
C PRO A 100 -4.46 -7.06 -8.23
N TYR A 101 -4.28 -6.92 -9.55
CA TYR A 101 -4.23 -5.64 -10.23
C TYR A 101 -4.99 -5.69 -11.58
N SER A 102 -5.28 -4.51 -12.15
CA SER A 102 -6.01 -4.39 -13.43
C SER A 102 -5.18 -3.87 -14.60
N SER A 103 -4.13 -3.09 -14.33
CA SER A 103 -3.24 -2.51 -15.34
C SER A 103 -1.90 -2.07 -14.72
N ASP A 104 -1.02 -1.49 -15.55
CA ASP A 104 0.24 -0.85 -15.15
C ASP A 104 1.15 -1.82 -14.36
N ASP A 105 1.27 -3.07 -14.83
CA ASP A 105 2.18 -4.10 -14.29
C ASP A 105 2.19 -4.23 -12.76
N GLY A 106 1.00 -4.19 -12.15
CA GLY A 106 0.83 -4.32 -10.70
C GLY A 106 0.50 -3.02 -9.96
N PHE A 107 0.70 -1.86 -10.60
CA PHE A 107 0.51 -0.56 -9.95
C PHE A 107 -0.93 -0.04 -9.94
N SER A 108 -1.86 -0.68 -10.67
CA SER A 108 -3.30 -0.44 -10.49
C SER A 108 -3.93 -1.51 -9.57
N VAL A 109 -3.77 -1.33 -8.26
CA VAL A 109 -4.09 -2.35 -7.24
C VAL A 109 -5.61 -2.50 -7.01
N ILE A 110 -6.12 -3.72 -7.10
CA ILE A 110 -7.53 -4.09 -6.85
C ILE A 110 -7.78 -4.44 -5.37
N ASP A 111 -6.90 -5.24 -4.77
CA ASP A 111 -7.03 -5.71 -3.38
C ASP A 111 -5.67 -5.77 -2.69
N TYR A 112 -5.38 -4.75 -1.88
CA TYR A 112 -4.13 -4.64 -1.13
C TYR A 112 -3.87 -5.79 -0.14
N ARG A 113 -4.89 -6.54 0.27
CA ARG A 113 -4.75 -7.56 1.33
C ARG A 113 -4.59 -8.98 0.76
N ALA A 114 -4.64 -9.14 -0.55
CA ALA A 114 -4.47 -10.41 -1.23
C ALA A 114 -3.15 -10.47 -1.99
N VAL A 115 -2.61 -11.68 -2.15
CA VAL A 115 -1.61 -11.98 -3.19
C VAL A 115 -2.39 -12.36 -4.45
N ASP A 116 -1.94 -11.93 -5.63
CA ASP A 116 -2.53 -12.35 -6.90
C ASP A 116 -2.49 -13.89 -6.98
N PRO A 117 -3.64 -14.57 -7.12
CA PRO A 117 -3.69 -16.03 -7.21
C PRO A 117 -2.85 -16.62 -8.34
N LYS A 118 -2.53 -15.84 -9.39
CA LYS A 118 -1.61 -16.25 -10.46
C LYS A 118 -0.16 -16.37 -9.99
N LEU A 119 0.21 -15.64 -8.94
CA LEU A 119 1.56 -15.64 -8.36
C LEU A 119 1.67 -16.60 -7.18
N GLY A 120 0.62 -16.73 -6.38
CA GLY A 120 0.56 -17.63 -5.23
C GLY A 120 -0.30 -17.09 -4.09
N ARG A 121 0.17 -17.25 -2.86
CA ARG A 121 -0.52 -16.83 -1.62
C ARG A 121 0.47 -16.25 -0.62
N TRP A 122 -0.05 -15.65 0.46
CA TRP A 122 0.77 -15.06 1.52
C TRP A 122 1.81 -16.02 2.11
N THR A 123 1.53 -17.31 2.22
CA THR A 123 2.51 -18.28 2.70
C THR A 123 3.74 -18.38 1.79
N ASP A 124 3.58 -18.20 0.48
CA ASP A 124 4.70 -18.23 -0.47
C ASP A 124 5.58 -16.98 -0.33
N VAL A 125 4.96 -15.81 -0.10
CA VAL A 125 5.65 -14.55 0.23
C VAL A 125 6.40 -14.68 1.56
N GLN A 126 5.74 -15.17 2.61
CA GLN A 126 6.34 -15.39 3.93
C GLN A 126 7.51 -16.39 3.87
N ASN A 127 7.40 -17.42 3.02
CA ASN A 127 8.49 -18.36 2.80
C ASN A 127 9.73 -17.65 2.25
N LEU A 128 9.62 -16.71 1.29
CA LEU A 128 10.76 -15.89 0.85
C LEU A 128 11.45 -15.17 2.02
N GLY A 129 10.65 -14.69 2.97
CA GLY A 129 11.12 -14.03 4.20
C GLY A 129 11.93 -14.92 5.15
N SER A 130 11.94 -16.25 4.94
CA SER A 130 12.78 -17.16 5.74
C SER A 130 14.27 -17.03 5.42
N SER A 131 14.61 -16.61 4.20
CA SER A 131 15.98 -16.57 3.68
C SER A 131 16.47 -15.15 3.41
N PHE A 132 15.55 -14.23 3.12
CA PHE A 132 15.85 -12.85 2.71
C PHE A 132 15.00 -11.86 3.49
N ARG A 133 15.48 -10.62 3.58
CA ARG A 133 14.62 -9.48 3.92
C ARG A 133 13.64 -9.24 2.77
N LEU A 134 12.44 -8.78 3.10
CA LEU A 134 11.41 -8.49 2.10
C LEU A 134 11.11 -7.01 2.03
N MET A 135 10.99 -6.51 0.81
CA MET A 135 10.54 -5.16 0.50
C MET A 135 9.37 -5.25 -0.48
N PHE A 136 8.31 -4.46 -0.23
CA PHE A 136 7.10 -4.45 -1.05
C PHE A 136 6.76 -3.01 -1.43
N ASP A 137 6.12 -2.86 -2.58
CA ASP A 137 5.44 -1.62 -2.93
C ASP A 137 4.15 -1.44 -2.11
N LEU A 138 3.96 -0.24 -1.57
CA LEU A 138 2.68 0.22 -1.04
C LEU A 138 2.16 1.32 -1.97
N VAL A 139 1.33 0.94 -2.94
CA VAL A 139 0.76 1.88 -3.92
C VAL A 139 -0.37 2.68 -3.29
N LEU A 140 -0.01 3.77 -2.61
CA LEU A 140 -0.94 4.49 -1.74
C LEU A 140 -1.65 5.68 -2.39
N ASN A 141 -1.12 6.26 -3.47
CA ASN A 141 -1.70 7.45 -4.09
C ASN A 141 -3.05 7.19 -4.76
N HIS A 142 -3.19 6.02 -5.38
CA HIS A 142 -4.36 5.64 -6.17
C HIS A 142 -4.63 4.15 -6.01
N CYS A 143 -5.85 3.74 -6.36
CA CYS A 143 -6.22 2.33 -6.49
C CYS A 143 -6.88 2.07 -7.84
N SER A 144 -7.04 0.79 -8.18
CA SER A 144 -7.74 0.38 -9.38
C SER A 144 -9.20 0.82 -9.36
N ARG A 145 -9.72 1.22 -10.51
CA ARG A 145 -11.16 1.40 -10.77
C ARG A 145 -11.96 0.12 -10.53
N LYS A 146 -11.31 -1.05 -10.57
CA LYS A 146 -11.94 -2.35 -10.25
C LYS A 146 -11.88 -2.70 -8.76
N SER A 147 -11.34 -1.83 -7.91
CA SER A 147 -11.28 -2.05 -6.46
C SER A 147 -12.66 -2.04 -5.81
N LYS A 148 -12.76 -2.70 -4.65
CA LYS A 148 -13.97 -2.66 -3.82
C LYS A 148 -14.26 -1.25 -3.30
N TRP A 149 -13.22 -0.44 -3.08
CA TRP A 149 -13.36 0.95 -2.66
C TRP A 149 -14.06 1.77 -3.73
N PHE A 150 -13.63 1.67 -4.98
CA PHE A 150 -14.23 2.44 -6.07
C PHE A 150 -15.67 1.98 -6.41
N SER A 151 -15.92 0.68 -6.36
CA SER A 151 -17.28 0.12 -6.47
C SER A 151 -18.20 0.64 -5.37
N ALA A 152 -17.72 0.70 -4.12
CA ALA A 152 -18.47 1.25 -3.01
C ALA A 152 -18.69 2.77 -3.13
N TYR A 153 -17.71 3.52 -3.64
CA TYR A 153 -17.82 4.94 -3.93
C TYR A 153 -18.92 5.23 -4.96
N THR A 154 -18.87 4.59 -6.13
CA THR A 154 -19.91 4.74 -7.17
C THR A 154 -21.30 4.32 -6.68
N SER A 155 -21.37 3.40 -5.72
CA SER A 155 -22.62 2.96 -5.07
C SER A 155 -23.08 3.85 -3.90
N ASN A 156 -22.31 4.90 -3.56
CA ASN A 156 -22.49 5.77 -2.41
C ASN A 156 -22.57 5.01 -1.06
N ILE A 157 -21.62 4.12 -0.82
CA ILE A 157 -21.53 3.31 0.41
C ILE A 157 -20.46 3.90 1.33
N ALA A 158 -20.83 4.27 2.56
CA ALA A 158 -19.89 4.74 3.57
C ALA A 158 -19.00 3.59 4.11
N PRO A 159 -17.73 3.86 4.48
CA PRO A 159 -17.05 5.16 4.40
C PRO A 159 -16.52 5.49 2.99
N TYR A 160 -16.47 4.51 2.07
CA TYR A 160 -15.77 4.61 0.79
C TYR A 160 -16.32 5.67 -0.19
N ARG A 161 -17.56 6.13 -0.01
CA ARG A 161 -18.11 7.27 -0.76
C ARG A 161 -17.29 8.56 -0.62
N ASP A 162 -16.47 8.66 0.44
CA ASP A 162 -15.67 9.84 0.77
C ASP A 162 -14.16 9.60 0.53
N TYR A 163 -13.78 8.58 -0.26
CA TYR A 163 -12.37 8.15 -0.44
C TYR A 163 -11.66 8.73 -1.66
N PHE A 164 -12.38 9.37 -2.59
CA PHE A 164 -11.84 9.76 -3.89
C PHE A 164 -11.96 11.26 -4.11
N ILE A 165 -11.01 11.82 -4.85
CA ILE A 165 -10.99 13.24 -5.18
C ILE A 165 -11.94 13.48 -6.36
N THR A 166 -12.99 14.25 -6.14
CA THR A 166 -13.90 14.74 -7.18
C THR A 166 -13.58 16.20 -7.51
N VAL A 167 -13.49 16.54 -8.78
CA VAL A 167 -13.13 17.89 -9.23
C VAL A 167 -14.12 18.36 -10.28
N ASP A 168 -14.54 19.62 -10.19
CA ASP A 168 -15.36 20.25 -11.23
C ASP A 168 -14.56 20.29 -12.55
N PRO A 169 -15.08 19.71 -13.66
CA PRO A 169 -14.38 19.68 -14.95
C PRO A 169 -14.06 21.07 -15.53
N GLU A 170 -14.70 22.14 -15.03
CA GLU A 170 -14.43 23.52 -15.45
C GLU A 170 -13.20 24.14 -14.75
N ILE A 171 -12.60 23.47 -13.76
CA ILE A 171 -11.39 23.96 -13.10
C ILE A 171 -10.21 23.88 -14.08
N ASP A 172 -9.47 24.99 -14.22
CA ASP A 172 -8.24 25.03 -15.01
C ASP A 172 -7.12 24.24 -14.30
N LEU A 173 -6.79 23.08 -14.87
CA LEU A 173 -5.73 22.20 -14.41
C LEU A 173 -4.44 22.31 -15.24
N SER A 174 -4.32 23.31 -16.12
CA SER A 174 -3.17 23.47 -17.03
C SER A 174 -1.83 23.66 -16.31
N ALA A 175 -1.85 24.17 -15.08
CA ALA A 175 -0.66 24.35 -14.25
C ALA A 175 -0.17 23.06 -13.56
N VAL A 176 -0.91 21.96 -13.62
CA VAL A 176 -0.55 20.70 -12.96
C VAL A 176 0.63 20.05 -13.69
N THR A 177 1.73 19.86 -12.96
CA THR A 177 2.93 19.14 -13.46
C THR A 177 2.80 17.65 -13.20
N ARG A 178 3.13 16.83 -14.19
CA ARG A 178 2.89 15.38 -14.15
C ARG A 178 3.80 14.58 -15.08
N PRO A 179 3.98 13.27 -14.82
CA PRO A 179 4.83 12.42 -15.63
C PRO A 179 4.17 11.98 -16.95
N ARG A 180 2.83 11.92 -17.04
CA ARG A 180 2.08 11.44 -18.21
C ARG A 180 1.10 12.50 -18.73
N ASN A 181 1.00 12.64 -20.05
CA ASN A 181 0.08 13.58 -20.72
C ASN A 181 -1.30 12.97 -21.04
N LEU A 182 -1.96 12.33 -20.07
CA LEU A 182 -3.33 11.80 -20.21
C LEU A 182 -4.38 12.79 -19.64
N PRO A 183 -5.69 12.62 -19.74
CA PRO A 183 -6.62 13.48 -18.99
C PRO A 183 -6.42 13.34 -17.47
N LEU A 184 -6.50 14.43 -16.70
CA LEU A 184 -6.46 14.37 -15.21
C LEU A 184 -7.78 13.97 -14.60
N LEU A 185 -8.87 14.13 -15.35
CA LEU A 185 -10.23 13.89 -14.88
C LEU A 185 -10.85 12.79 -15.70
N THR A 186 -11.46 11.84 -15.00
CA THR A 186 -12.17 10.72 -15.61
C THR A 186 -13.65 10.80 -15.23
N PRO A 187 -14.57 10.86 -16.20
CA PRO A 187 -16.00 10.85 -15.91
C PRO A 187 -16.42 9.48 -15.36
N VAL A 188 -17.26 9.49 -14.33
CA VAL A 188 -17.76 8.31 -13.64
C VAL A 188 -19.25 8.49 -13.35
N HIS A 189 -20.03 7.43 -13.56
CA HIS A 189 -21.43 7.42 -13.15
C HIS A 189 -21.52 6.92 -11.71
N THR A 190 -22.07 7.75 -10.82
CA THR A 190 -22.33 7.40 -9.42
C THR A 190 -23.83 7.35 -9.15
N ARG A 191 -24.22 6.81 -7.99
CA ARG A 191 -25.62 6.77 -7.55
C ARG A 191 -26.26 8.17 -7.40
N HIS A 192 -25.47 9.24 -7.26
CA HIS A 192 -25.97 10.60 -7.11
C HIS A 192 -25.86 11.45 -8.36
N GLY A 193 -25.24 10.94 -9.42
CA GLY A 193 -25.06 11.64 -10.69
C GLY A 193 -23.73 11.32 -11.35
N ASP A 194 -23.45 12.01 -12.44
CA ASP A 194 -22.14 11.94 -13.08
C ASP A 194 -21.15 12.84 -12.34
N GLU A 195 -19.98 12.30 -12.04
CA GLU A 195 -18.87 12.99 -11.36
C GLU A 195 -17.59 12.87 -12.18
N HIS A 196 -16.61 13.73 -11.89
CA HIS A 196 -15.28 13.68 -12.49
C HIS A 196 -14.26 13.41 -11.39
N VAL A 197 -13.65 12.23 -11.43
CA VAL A 197 -12.64 11.82 -10.43
C VAL A 197 -11.25 12.12 -10.94
N TRP A 198 -10.36 12.44 -10.00
CA TRP A 198 -8.96 12.69 -10.30
C TRP A 198 -8.21 11.38 -10.62
N THR A 199 -7.47 11.39 -11.73
CA THR A 199 -6.73 10.26 -12.27
C THR A 199 -5.37 10.73 -12.77
N THR A 200 -4.38 10.83 -11.88
CA THR A 200 -3.05 11.39 -12.18
C THR A 200 -2.31 10.60 -13.27
N PHE A 201 -2.52 9.27 -13.31
CA PHE A 201 -1.70 8.34 -14.10
C PHE A 201 -2.43 7.69 -15.27
N SER A 202 -3.67 7.24 -15.08
CA SER A 202 -4.54 6.65 -16.11
C SER A 202 -5.98 6.59 -15.60
N ASP A 203 -6.95 6.37 -16.48
CA ASP A 203 -8.38 6.28 -16.16
C ASP A 203 -8.78 5.03 -15.34
N ASP A 204 -7.85 4.09 -15.18
CA ASP A 204 -7.98 2.93 -14.30
C ASP A 204 -7.36 3.16 -12.91
N GLN A 205 -6.56 4.21 -12.74
CA GLN A 205 -5.88 4.57 -11.48
C GLN A 205 -6.56 5.79 -10.85
N ILE A 206 -7.49 5.53 -9.93
CA ILE A 206 -8.30 6.58 -9.29
C ILE A 206 -7.59 7.07 -8.02
N ASP A 207 -7.26 8.36 -7.98
CA ASP A 207 -6.52 8.98 -6.88
C ASP A 207 -7.39 9.06 -5.60
N LEU A 208 -6.76 8.73 -4.47
CA LEU A 208 -7.39 8.68 -3.16
C LEU A 208 -7.24 10.01 -2.43
N ASP A 209 -8.26 10.40 -1.68
CA ASP A 209 -8.29 11.66 -0.95
C ASP A 209 -7.74 11.51 0.47
N PHE A 210 -6.44 11.80 0.64
CA PHE A 210 -5.79 11.79 1.96
C PHE A 210 -6.19 12.95 2.88
N SER A 211 -6.98 13.92 2.41
CA SER A 211 -7.62 14.89 3.30
C SER A 211 -8.65 14.22 4.22
N ASN A 212 -9.18 13.07 3.80
CA ASN A 212 -9.96 12.18 4.65
C ASN A 212 -9.03 11.28 5.51
N PRO A 213 -9.06 11.39 6.86
CA PRO A 213 -8.23 10.55 7.71
C PRO A 213 -8.53 9.05 7.59
N ASP A 214 -9.73 8.64 7.17
CA ASP A 214 -10.05 7.22 6.97
C ASP A 214 -9.17 6.56 5.91
N VAL A 215 -8.86 7.27 4.84
CA VAL A 215 -7.94 6.80 3.79
C VAL A 215 -6.55 6.54 4.37
N LEU A 216 -6.02 7.49 5.15
CA LEU A 216 -4.73 7.31 5.82
C LEU A 216 -4.75 6.08 6.74
N PHE A 217 -5.81 5.89 7.52
CA PHE A 217 -5.91 4.79 8.46
C PHE A 217 -6.07 3.43 7.80
N ASP A 218 -6.75 3.34 6.66
CA ASP A 218 -6.78 2.10 5.88
C ASP A 218 -5.39 1.73 5.36
N PHE A 219 -4.58 2.71 4.92
CA PHE A 219 -3.20 2.46 4.51
C PHE A 219 -2.25 2.16 5.67
N LEU A 220 -2.43 2.78 6.83
CA LEU A 220 -1.66 2.43 8.02
C LEU A 220 -1.95 0.98 8.46
N ASP A 221 -3.22 0.55 8.38
CA ASP A 221 -3.60 -0.84 8.63
C ASP A 221 -2.98 -1.79 7.60
N ILE A 222 -3.00 -1.46 6.31
CA ILE A 222 -2.35 -2.24 5.24
C ILE A 222 -0.83 -2.33 5.46
N LEU A 223 -0.18 -1.21 5.79
CA LEU A 223 1.25 -1.17 6.07
C LEU A 223 1.62 -2.09 7.24
N LEU A 224 0.87 -2.01 8.34
CA LEU A 224 1.10 -2.87 9.51
C LEU A 224 0.78 -4.34 9.20
N PHE A 225 -0.21 -4.61 8.34
CA PHE A 225 -0.49 -5.94 7.82
C PHE A 225 0.69 -6.49 7.00
N TYR A 226 1.31 -5.69 6.13
CA TYR A 226 2.50 -6.11 5.38
C TYR A 226 3.69 -6.39 6.28
N ILE A 227 3.93 -5.54 7.29
CA ILE A 227 4.97 -5.75 8.32
C ILE A 227 4.71 -7.07 9.07
N ALA A 228 3.46 -7.31 9.47
CA ALA A 228 3.06 -8.56 10.13
C ALA A 228 3.24 -9.80 9.23
N ASN A 229 3.23 -9.62 7.91
CA ASN A 229 3.49 -10.66 6.91
C ASN A 229 4.95 -10.73 6.44
N GLY A 230 5.86 -9.98 7.06
CA GLY A 230 7.30 -10.12 6.85
C GLY A 230 7.98 -9.02 6.04
N ALA A 231 7.30 -7.92 5.70
CA ALA A 231 7.97 -6.74 5.16
C ALA A 231 8.95 -6.13 6.20
N THR A 232 10.14 -5.71 5.77
CA THR A 232 11.23 -5.26 6.66
C THR A 232 11.96 -4.02 6.19
#